data_AF-A0A6A7LJX2-F1
#
_entry.id   AF-A0A6A7LJX2-F1
#
_cell.length_a   1.000
_cell.length_b   1.000
_cell.length_c   1.000
_cell.angle_alpha   90.00
_cell.angle_beta   90.00
_cell.angle_gamma   90.00
#
_symmetry.space_group_name_H-M   'P 1'
#
loop_
_entity.id
_entity.type
_entity.pdbx_description
1 polymer ?
#
loop_
_entity_poly.entity_id
_entity_poly.type
_entity_poly.pdbx_seq_one_letter_code
_entity_poly.pdbx_strand_id
1 'polypeptide(L)'
;MKIHMLGELLFESRGRVTGQRVLSVENGIPKFEISIAGTGIFTGSLEVTTTWTYWAIQRPDDTSYSEGQGVIMTKDGLDLIY
;
A
#
# COMPACT_ATOMS: atom_id res chain seq x y z
N MET A 1 -8.09 20.63 8.64
CA MET A 1 -7.82 19.22 8.96
C MET A 1 -6.50 19.17 9.72
N LYS A 2 -6.49 18.69 10.97
CA LYS A 2 -5.28 18.61 11.79
C LYS A 2 -4.82 17.15 11.78
N ILE A 3 -3.63 16.89 11.26
CA ILE A 3 -3.07 15.53 11.23
C ILE A 3 -2.39 15.29 12.58
N HIS A 4 -2.78 14.23 13.27
CA HIS A 4 -2.10 13.77 14.48
C HIS A 4 -1.12 12.66 14.08
N MET A 5 0.18 12.93 14.20
CA MET A 5 1.22 11.94 13.93
C MET A 5 1.31 10.96 15.11
N LEU A 6 1.36 9.66 14.80
CA LEU A 6 1.64 8.61 15.78
C LEU A 6 3.16 8.43 15.88
N GLY A 7 3.85 9.35 16.57
CA GLY A 7 5.30 9.29 16.76
C GLY A 7 6.12 9.78 15.56
N GLU A 8 7.30 9.19 15.34
CA GLU A 8 8.22 9.52 14.24
C GLU A 8 7.74 8.94 12.90
N LEU A 9 7.87 9.71 11.82
CA LEU A 9 7.50 9.27 10.47
C LEU A 9 8.52 8.26 9.95
N LEU A 10 8.10 6.99 9.80
CA LEU A 10 8.95 5.93 9.27
C LEU A 10 8.93 5.84 7.75
N PHE A 11 7.79 6.15 7.13
CA PHE A 11 7.62 6.01 5.68
C PHE A 11 6.50 6.90 5.17
N GLU A 12 6.76 7.62 4.08
CA GLU A 12 5.74 8.28 3.27
C GLU A 12 5.93 7.94 1.79
N SER A 13 4.84 7.83 1.04
CA SER A 13 4.92 7.59 -0.39
C SER A 13 3.81 8.25 -1.17
N ARG A 14 4.11 8.49 -2.45
CA ARG A 14 3.16 8.92 -3.46
C ARG A 14 3.23 7.95 -4.63
N GLY A 15 2.09 7.44 -5.03
CA GLY A 15 1.99 6.48 -6.11
C GLY A 15 0.72 6.63 -6.92
N ARG A 16 0.53 5.69 -7.83
CA ARG A 16 -0.70 5.53 -8.61
C ARG A 16 -1.15 4.08 -8.56
N VAL A 17 -2.46 3.87 -8.62
CA VAL A 17 -3.03 2.56 -8.91
C VAL A 17 -2.66 2.19 -10.34
N THR A 18 -2.04 1.03 -10.53
CA THR A 18 -1.64 0.48 -11.83
C THR A 18 -2.60 -0.60 -12.32
N GLY A 19 -3.41 -1.16 -11.43
CA GLY A 19 -4.46 -2.12 -11.76
C GLY A 19 -5.47 -2.24 -10.64
N GLN A 20 -6.73 -2.48 -11.01
CA GLN A 20 -7.80 -2.76 -10.08
C GLN A 20 -8.77 -3.76 -10.70
N ARG A 21 -9.15 -4.79 -9.92
CA ARG A 21 -10.03 -5.86 -10.38
C ARG A 21 -10.98 -6.29 -9.26
N VAL A 22 -12.25 -6.54 -9.60
CA VAL A 22 -13.19 -7.27 -8.71
C VAL A 22 -12.85 -8.76 -8.80
N LEU A 23 -12.52 -9.38 -7.67
CA LEU A 23 -12.25 -10.82 -7.58
C LEU A 23 -13.54 -11.62 -7.35
N SER A 24 -14.42 -11.14 -6.48
CA SER A 24 -15.72 -11.74 -6.18
C SER A 24 -16.67 -10.70 -5.57
N VAL A 25 -17.96 -11.04 -5.50
CA VAL A 25 -18.97 -10.27 -4.75
C VAL A 25 -19.79 -11.25 -3.91
N GLU A 26 -19.68 -11.14 -2.60
CA GLU A 26 -20.36 -12.03 -1.64
C GLU A 26 -21.25 -11.19 -0.72
N ASN A 27 -22.54 -11.52 -0.65
CA ASN A 27 -23.52 -10.76 0.15
C ASN A 27 -23.53 -9.25 -0.15
N GLY A 28 -23.26 -8.87 -1.41
CA GLY A 28 -23.16 -7.47 -1.84
C GLY A 28 -21.84 -6.79 -1.47
N ILE A 29 -20.88 -7.50 -0.88
CA ILE A 29 -19.56 -6.98 -0.51
C ILE A 29 -18.54 -7.41 -1.58
N PRO A 30 -17.96 -6.46 -2.34
CA PRO A 30 -16.93 -6.78 -3.31
C PRO A 30 -15.59 -7.06 -2.65
N LYS A 31 -14.89 -8.09 -3.14
CA LYS A 31 -13.46 -8.30 -2.91
C LYS A 31 -12.68 -7.67 -4.06
N PHE A 32 -11.80 -6.72 -3.76
CA PHE A 32 -10.97 -6.06 -4.78
C PHE A 32 -9.52 -6.52 -4.69
N GLU A 33 -8.87 -6.67 -5.84
CA GLU A 33 -7.42 -6.70 -5.99
C GLU A 33 -6.96 -5.34 -6.52
N ILE A 34 -5.92 -4.78 -5.92
CA ILE A 34 -5.38 -3.45 -6.24
C ILE A 34 -3.86 -3.57 -6.34
N SER A 35 -3.30 -3.08 -7.45
CA SER A 35 -1.86 -2.93 -7.66
C SER A 35 -1.49 -1.46 -7.67
N ILE A 36 -0.39 -1.11 -7.00
CA ILE A 36 0.09 0.26 -6.84
C ILE A 36 1.59 0.29 -7.17
N ALA A 37 2.02 1.33 -7.87
CA ALA A 37 3.44 1.65 -8.01
C ALA A 37 3.68 3.11 -7.59
N GLY A 38 4.78 3.36 -6.90
CA GLY A 38 5.08 4.70 -6.38
C GLY A 38 6.54 4.92 -6.03
N THR A 39 6.80 6.12 -5.52
CA THR A 39 8.07 6.52 -4.91
C THR A 39 7.79 7.02 -3.49
N GLY A 40 8.79 6.93 -2.62
CA GLY A 40 8.64 7.36 -1.23
C GLY A 40 9.95 7.70 -0.57
N ILE A 41 9.84 8.13 0.68
CA ILE A 41 10.95 8.37 1.58
C ILE A 41 10.79 7.43 2.76
N PHE A 42 11.74 6.53 2.95
CA PHE A 42 11.85 5.66 4.12
C PHE A 42 12.80 6.33 5.12
N THR A 43 12.51 6.25 6.42
CA THR A 43 13.30 6.76 7.57
C THR A 43 14.34 7.84 7.24
N GLY A 44 14.03 9.11 7.51
CA GLY A 44 14.91 10.23 7.18
C GLY A 44 14.77 10.66 5.73
N SER A 45 15.78 10.41 4.90
CA SER A 45 15.86 10.89 3.50
C SER A 45 16.13 9.77 2.48
N LEU A 46 15.89 8.51 2.83
CA LEU A 46 16.16 7.39 1.93
C LEU A 46 15.07 7.29 0.86
N GLU A 47 15.40 7.70 -0.36
CA GLU A 47 14.49 7.61 -1.51
C GLU A 47 14.31 6.15 -1.96
N VAL A 48 13.04 5.74 -2.10
CA VAL A 48 12.68 4.38 -2.50
C VAL A 48 11.66 4.39 -3.64
N THR A 49 11.64 3.32 -4.42
CA THR A 49 10.52 2.93 -5.28
C THR A 49 9.74 1.82 -4.61
N THR A 50 8.44 1.77 -4.86
CA THR A 50 7.57 0.76 -4.29
C THR A 50 6.63 0.16 -5.33
N THR A 51 6.40 -1.14 -5.21
CA THR A 51 5.36 -1.85 -5.97
C THR A 51 4.64 -2.79 -5.02
N TRP A 52 3.32 -2.66 -4.92
CA TRP A 52 2.50 -3.47 -4.02
C TRP A 52 1.31 -4.02 -4.78
N THR A 53 0.91 -5.25 -4.46
CA THR A 53 -0.39 -5.80 -4.86
C THR A 53 -1.02 -6.44 -3.63
N TYR A 54 -2.24 -6.02 -3.33
CA TYR A 54 -3.02 -6.57 -2.24
C TYR A 54 -4.46 -6.81 -2.68
N TRP A 55 -5.15 -7.67 -1.96
CA TRP A 55 -6.59 -7.75 -2.03
C TRP A 55 -7.20 -7.22 -0.72
N ALA A 56 -8.40 -6.68 -0.80
CA ALA A 56 -9.14 -6.20 0.36
C ALA A 56 -10.63 -6.55 0.30
N ILE A 57 -11.22 -6.76 1.48
CA ILE A 57 -12.66 -6.90 1.71
C ILE A 57 -13.05 -5.91 2.82
N GLN A 58 -14.09 -5.11 2.57
CA GLN A 58 -14.70 -4.26 3.59
C GLN A 58 -15.61 -5.11 4.48
N ARG A 59 -15.41 -5.06 5.80
CA ARG A 59 -16.25 -5.75 6.78
C ARG A 59 -17.39 -4.84 7.26
N PRO A 60 -18.51 -5.41 7.75
CA PRO A 60 -19.66 -4.62 8.23
C PRO A 60 -19.39 -3.72 9.45
N ASP A 61 -18.29 -3.94 10.17
CA ASP A 61 -17.86 -3.15 11.33
C ASP A 61 -16.94 -1.97 10.94
N ASP A 62 -17.01 -1.54 9.68
CA ASP A 62 -16.17 -0.51 9.06
C ASP A 62 -14.66 -0.84 9.02
N THR A 63 -14.25 -2.04 9.44
CA THR A 63 -12.87 -2.49 9.29
C THR A 63 -12.62 -3.08 7.90
N SER A 64 -11.36 -3.08 7.47
CA SER A 64 -10.93 -3.78 6.26
C SER A 64 -10.07 -4.99 6.60
N TYR A 65 -10.29 -6.11 5.92
CA TYR A 65 -9.31 -7.19 5.87
C TYR A 65 -8.57 -7.17 4.55
N SER A 66 -7.25 -7.27 4.61
CA SER A 66 -6.42 -7.27 3.42
C SER A 66 -5.20 -8.15 3.62
N GLU A 67 -4.80 -8.81 2.54
CA GLU A 67 -3.50 -9.47 2.44
C GLU A 67 -2.86 -9.04 1.14
N GLY A 68 -1.54 -8.97 1.13
CA GLY A 68 -0.81 -8.53 -0.05
C GLY A 68 0.67 -8.78 0.09
N GLN A 69 1.37 -8.39 -0.96
CA GLN A 69 2.80 -8.53 -1.11
C GLN A 69 3.32 -7.33 -1.89
N GLY A 70 4.56 -6.95 -1.63
CA GLY A 70 5.17 -5.86 -2.35
C GLY A 70 6.66 -5.86 -2.16
N VAL A 71 7.29 -4.91 -2.82
CA VAL A 71 8.72 -4.67 -2.74
C VAL A 71 8.94 -3.17 -2.54
N ILE A 72 9.89 -2.87 -1.65
CA ILE A 72 10.50 -1.55 -1.54
C ILE A 72 11.94 -1.70 -2.02
N MET A 73 12.36 -0.83 -2.93
CA MET A 73 13.71 -0.83 -3.45
C MET A 73 14.31 0.56 -3.27
N THR A 74 15.51 0.66 -2.71
CA THR A 74 16.26 1.92 -2.67
C THR A 74 16.50 2.42 -4.10
N LYS A 75 16.52 3.74 -4.29
CA LYS A 75 16.64 4.30 -5.65
C LYS A 75 17.96 3.95 -6.34
N ASP A 76 19.01 3.67 -5.58
CA ASP A 76 20.29 3.15 -6.08
C ASP A 76 20.24 1.65 -6.45
N GLY A 77 19.13 0.97 -6.16
CA GLY A 77 18.89 -0.44 -6.48
C GLY A 77 19.68 -1.43 -5.64
N LEU A 78 20.34 -0.97 -4.57
CA LEU A 78 21.25 -1.79 -3.77
C LEU A 78 20.53 -2.66 -2.74
N ASP A 79 19.40 -2.20 -2.20
CA ASP A 79 18.64 -2.92 -1.17
C ASP A 79 17.19 -3.18 -1.59
N LEU A 80 16.74 -4.42 -1.38
CA LEU A 80 15.37 -4.87 -1.57
C LEU A 80 14.77 -5.28 -0.22
N ILE A 81 13.63 -4.71 0.13
CA ILE A 81 12.83 -5.13 1.29
C ILE A 81 11.56 -5.81 0.75
N TYR A 82 11.35 -7.07 1.16
CA TYR A 82 10.19 -7.92 0.81
C TYR A 82 9.27 -8.15 2.01
#